data_AF-A0A2S6CR85-F1
#
_entry.id   AF-A0A2S6CR85-F1
#
_cell.length_a   1.000
_cell.length_b   1.000
_cell.length_c   1.000
_cell.angle_alpha   90.00
_cell.angle_beta   90.00
_cell.angle_gamma   90.00
#
_symmetry.space_group_name_H-M   'P 1'
#
loop_
_entity.id
_entity.type
_entity.pdbx_description
1 polymer ?
#
loop_
_entity_poly.entity_id
_entity_poly.type
_entity_poly.pdbx_seq_one_letter_code
_entity_poly.pdbx_strand_id
1 'polypeptide(L)'
;MTEIITNQNNILKIYLSALAAKVIDDQVNSQLLATLADQSHSLEIARSFGDSKLVRQLNIKRNVSNDQLPTLNFQANNIVTWENQELGKIQTLYKKPLPGELQAKLAIESAIDRFLEYLQKVHYIVVLDESDSHVIVFVPKRQELISCNLLWNKFLEEVAFSKNGFSKHQLRDLTQTFILLLNSVTLAGRGFSTLEVPIICKEQADILAACYLAVIYKVQKRQTDRQRKIDELQNKSTTDKQLQALQEMQDKEAKKYSEYFQKSFGSLLSEQESIWQELEDIENQLKTAGLTKVQINKLNKQKEKLLSQLIFTQESVQQKLSLLQSSNGNPFEFIQLNRKNYPERFQDIIDIYKRFNDTATDQINSTRGDIFTQCILEMYRLLEKQPPYDPKPEPLLSENPIKMEVRSPGDDGKEFCYSCGVKLDPKTAKWKVARFMFERPSQRRQSSSSEDRPYICASCSTLAFASPLKVTDESIILKLKNVNQNHESVNFQLKQYIRMLTTKELNLGSGQYLLLSSDKTASGDIGSDKLGQVQYALAKVASIFPTEVLTDFEFYLIPQGSQEIKLANRHLVLIKGIPSIYRGK
;
A
#
# COMPACT_ATOMS: atom_id res chain seq x y z
N MET A 1 5.33 -23.13 -25.31
CA MET A 1 6.35 -22.07 -25.33
C MET A 1 6.54 -21.51 -26.74
N THR A 2 6.79 -22.34 -27.76
CA THR A 2 6.97 -21.89 -29.16
C THR A 2 5.77 -21.15 -29.75
N GLU A 3 4.53 -21.60 -29.49
CA GLU A 3 3.30 -20.89 -29.94
C GLU A 3 3.09 -19.54 -29.25
N ILE A 4 3.39 -19.47 -27.94
CA ILE A 4 3.29 -18.23 -27.15
C ILE A 4 4.25 -17.17 -27.70
N ILE A 5 5.47 -17.58 -28.05
CA ILE A 5 6.56 -16.69 -28.47
C ILE A 5 6.39 -16.22 -29.93
N THR A 6 5.67 -16.96 -30.76
CA THR A 6 5.44 -16.65 -32.18
C THR A 6 4.14 -15.86 -32.44
N ASN A 7 3.38 -15.55 -31.39
CA ASN A 7 2.24 -14.65 -31.47
C ASN A 7 2.69 -13.25 -31.93
N GLN A 8 2.03 -12.69 -32.96
CA GLN A 8 2.32 -11.37 -33.52
C GLN A 8 2.37 -10.25 -32.46
N ASN A 9 1.50 -10.30 -31.44
CA ASN A 9 1.51 -9.32 -30.35
C ASN A 9 2.76 -9.44 -29.48
N ASN A 10 3.25 -10.66 -29.25
CA ASN A 10 4.47 -10.90 -28.47
C ASN A 10 5.72 -10.49 -29.24
N ILE A 11 5.75 -10.75 -30.55
CA ILE A 11 6.78 -10.21 -31.45
C ILE A 11 6.80 -8.69 -31.38
N LEU A 12 5.62 -8.04 -31.44
CA LEU A 12 5.49 -6.59 -31.35
C LEU A 12 6.00 -6.03 -30.01
N LYS A 13 5.63 -6.67 -28.89
CA LYS A 13 6.14 -6.34 -27.55
C LYS A 13 7.67 -6.42 -27.46
N ILE A 14 8.27 -7.47 -28.02
CA ILE A 14 9.73 -7.67 -28.03
C ILE A 14 10.42 -6.53 -28.78
N TYR A 15 9.97 -6.21 -30.00
CA TYR A 15 10.57 -5.11 -30.78
C TYR A 15 10.44 -3.76 -30.08
N LEU A 16 9.25 -3.42 -29.58
CA LEU A 16 9.04 -2.15 -28.90
C LEU A 16 9.82 -2.03 -27.60
N SER A 17 9.96 -3.13 -26.84
CA SER A 17 10.84 -3.21 -25.66
C SER A 17 12.30 -2.98 -26.04
N ALA A 18 12.79 -3.64 -27.09
CA ALA A 18 14.17 -3.50 -27.56
C ALA A 18 14.49 -2.08 -28.07
N LEU A 19 13.53 -1.43 -28.73
CA LEU A 19 13.63 -0.01 -29.15
C LEU A 19 13.61 0.94 -27.94
N ALA A 20 12.69 0.75 -26.97
CA ALA A 20 12.64 1.58 -25.76
C ALA A 20 13.93 1.45 -24.92
N ALA A 21 14.48 0.24 -24.85
CA ALA A 21 15.78 -0.02 -24.22
C ALA A 21 16.97 0.51 -25.06
N LYS A 22 16.73 0.93 -26.30
CA LYS A 22 17.72 1.32 -27.33
C LYS A 22 18.79 0.24 -27.53
N VAL A 23 18.35 -1.03 -27.54
CA VAL A 23 19.16 -2.14 -28.03
C VAL A 23 19.25 -2.03 -29.55
N ILE A 24 18.12 -1.73 -30.20
CA ILE A 24 18.05 -1.41 -31.63
C ILE A 24 18.30 0.10 -31.78
N ASP A 25 19.14 0.50 -32.73
CA ASP A 25 19.37 1.92 -33.03
C ASP A 25 18.20 2.49 -33.86
N ASP A 26 17.47 3.44 -33.28
CA ASP A 26 16.35 4.15 -33.90
C ASP A 26 16.73 4.86 -35.21
N GLN A 27 17.98 5.27 -35.39
CA GLN A 27 18.43 6.02 -36.58
C GLN A 27 18.71 5.11 -37.78
N VAL A 28 19.10 3.86 -37.53
CA VAL A 28 19.45 2.90 -38.57
C VAL A 28 18.22 2.17 -39.08
N ASN A 29 17.23 1.90 -38.23
CA ASN A 29 16.10 1.02 -38.54
C ASN A 29 14.78 1.77 -38.77
N SER A 30 14.84 2.80 -39.62
CA SER A 30 13.67 3.63 -39.95
C SER A 30 12.53 2.86 -40.62
N GLN A 31 12.85 1.77 -41.32
CA GLN A 31 11.89 0.85 -41.93
C GLN A 31 11.16 0.02 -40.87
N LEU A 32 11.88 -0.57 -39.91
CA LEU A 32 11.27 -1.28 -38.79
C LEU A 32 10.30 -0.38 -38.01
N LEU A 33 10.69 0.86 -37.72
CA LEU A 33 9.80 1.83 -37.04
C LEU A 33 8.52 2.13 -37.84
N ALA A 34 8.61 2.23 -39.18
CA ALA A 34 7.43 2.40 -40.02
C ALA A 34 6.53 1.17 -39.99
N THR A 35 7.10 -0.03 -40.18
CA THR A 35 6.36 -1.30 -40.11
C THR A 35 5.66 -1.48 -38.76
N LEU A 36 6.35 -1.15 -37.65
CA LEU A 36 5.76 -1.20 -36.32
C LEU A 36 4.66 -0.14 -36.13
N ALA A 37 4.83 1.09 -36.63
CA ALA A 37 3.84 2.16 -36.50
C ALA A 37 2.50 1.80 -37.16
N ASP A 38 2.53 0.97 -38.21
CA ASP A 38 1.37 0.56 -38.99
C ASP A 38 0.69 -0.71 -38.44
N GLN A 39 1.29 -1.43 -37.48
CA GLN A 39 0.61 -2.51 -36.77
C GLN A 39 -0.44 -1.98 -35.78
N SER A 40 -1.58 -2.67 -35.73
CA SER A 40 -2.58 -2.44 -34.69
C SER A 40 -1.94 -2.62 -33.30
N HIS A 41 -2.21 -1.70 -32.38
CA HIS A 41 -1.77 -1.71 -30.97
C HIS A 41 -0.33 -1.27 -30.66
N SER A 42 0.52 -1.00 -31.65
CA SER A 42 1.91 -0.57 -31.39
C SER A 42 2.02 0.68 -30.54
N LEU A 43 1.18 1.68 -30.82
CA LEU A 43 1.14 2.91 -30.03
C LEU A 43 0.69 2.67 -28.59
N GLU A 44 -0.22 1.72 -28.36
CA GLU A 44 -0.71 1.38 -27.03
C GLU A 44 0.38 0.67 -26.22
N ILE A 45 1.03 -0.33 -26.81
CA ILE A 45 2.16 -1.03 -26.22
C ILE A 45 3.32 -0.06 -25.96
N ALA A 46 3.65 0.82 -26.91
CA ALA A 46 4.71 1.81 -26.72
C ALA A 46 4.43 2.79 -25.57
N ARG A 47 3.19 3.28 -25.45
CA ARG A 47 2.75 4.13 -24.32
C ARG A 47 2.91 3.42 -22.97
N SER A 48 2.77 2.10 -22.95
CA SER A 48 2.90 1.28 -21.75
C SER A 48 4.31 1.32 -21.13
N PHE A 49 5.34 1.57 -21.92
CA PHE A 49 6.73 1.72 -21.45
C PHE A 49 7.01 3.09 -20.83
N GLY A 50 6.14 4.08 -21.01
CA GLY A 50 6.38 5.45 -20.57
C GLY A 50 7.48 6.17 -21.35
N ASP A 51 7.89 5.67 -22.52
CA ASP A 51 8.86 6.31 -23.41
C ASP A 51 8.16 7.25 -24.41
N SER A 52 8.13 8.54 -24.07
CA SER A 52 7.53 9.57 -24.92
C SER A 52 8.25 9.76 -26.26
N LYS A 53 9.55 9.43 -26.34
CA LYS A 53 10.34 9.53 -27.58
C LYS A 53 9.90 8.46 -28.57
N LEU A 54 9.79 7.21 -28.11
CA LEU A 54 9.33 6.10 -28.94
C LEU A 54 7.89 6.34 -29.44
N VAL A 55 6.99 6.77 -28.56
CA VAL A 55 5.61 7.12 -28.93
C VAL A 55 5.59 8.22 -30.00
N ARG A 56 6.44 9.24 -29.88
CA ARG A 56 6.55 10.31 -30.90
C ARG A 56 7.06 9.77 -32.23
N GLN A 57 8.10 8.92 -32.23
CA GLN A 57 8.66 8.32 -33.44
C GLN A 57 7.62 7.48 -34.20
N LEU A 58 6.86 6.64 -33.49
CA LEU A 58 5.79 5.84 -34.09
C LEU A 58 4.68 6.71 -34.70
N ASN A 59 4.26 7.78 -34.01
CA ASN A 59 3.25 8.69 -34.55
C ASN A 59 3.70 9.40 -35.83
N ILE A 60 4.98 9.76 -35.94
CA ILE A 60 5.54 10.44 -37.12
C ILE A 60 5.59 9.48 -38.33
N LYS A 61 5.83 8.19 -38.09
CA LYS A 61 6.06 7.17 -39.12
C LYS A 61 4.80 6.41 -39.55
N ARG A 62 3.63 6.80 -39.02
CA ARG A 62 2.33 6.18 -39.32
C ARG A 62 1.92 6.45 -40.77
N ASN A 63 1.34 5.46 -41.44
CA ASN A 63 0.92 5.43 -42.83
C ASN A 63 2.07 5.42 -43.87
N VAL A 64 3.21 4.82 -43.53
CA VAL A 64 4.40 4.82 -44.41
C VAL A 64 4.67 3.43 -45.03
N SER A 65 4.16 2.34 -44.45
CA SER A 65 4.40 0.98 -44.93
C SER A 65 3.25 0.00 -44.60
N ASN A 66 2.90 -0.89 -45.53
CA ASN A 66 1.98 -2.02 -45.29
C ASN A 66 2.75 -3.35 -45.14
N ASP A 67 4.02 -3.30 -44.73
CA ASP A 67 4.87 -4.49 -44.66
C ASP A 67 4.49 -5.41 -43.50
N GLN A 68 4.75 -6.70 -43.69
CA GLN A 68 4.64 -7.68 -42.61
C GLN A 68 5.72 -7.46 -41.55
N LEU A 69 5.37 -7.73 -40.29
CA LEU A 69 6.33 -7.71 -39.17
C LEU A 69 7.54 -8.60 -39.49
N PRO A 70 8.78 -8.10 -39.34
CA PRO A 70 9.97 -8.92 -39.53
C PRO A 70 10.00 -10.10 -38.56
N THR A 71 10.57 -11.21 -39.02
CA THR A 71 10.64 -12.45 -38.22
C THR A 71 11.77 -12.35 -37.18
N LEU A 72 11.47 -12.78 -35.95
CA LEU A 72 12.46 -12.96 -34.88
C LEU A 72 13.05 -14.37 -34.93
N ASN A 73 14.35 -14.47 -34.66
CA ASN A 73 15.06 -15.74 -34.56
C ASN A 73 15.28 -16.10 -33.09
N PHE A 74 14.78 -17.27 -32.69
CA PHE A 74 14.91 -17.80 -31.34
C PHE A 74 16.03 -18.84 -31.30
N GLN A 75 17.11 -18.52 -30.58
CA GLN A 75 18.28 -19.38 -30.44
C GLN A 75 18.22 -20.21 -29.16
N ALA A 76 19.18 -21.12 -28.98
CA ALA A 76 19.38 -21.85 -27.74
C ALA A 76 19.49 -20.89 -26.54
N ASN A 77 19.09 -21.35 -25.35
CA ASN A 77 19.03 -20.56 -24.11
C ASN A 77 18.05 -19.38 -24.14
N ASN A 78 16.98 -19.47 -24.93
CA ASN A 78 15.91 -18.47 -25.02
C ASN A 78 16.38 -17.08 -25.48
N ILE A 79 17.49 -17.01 -26.23
CA ILE A 79 18.02 -15.76 -26.79
C ILE A 79 17.19 -15.37 -28.02
N VAL A 80 16.80 -14.10 -28.09
CA VAL A 80 16.03 -13.53 -29.19
C VAL A 80 16.93 -12.64 -30.03
N THR A 81 16.96 -12.90 -31.34
CA THR A 81 17.81 -12.19 -32.29
C THR A 81 17.01 -11.68 -33.50
N TRP A 82 17.46 -10.59 -34.09
CA TRP A 82 16.94 -10.01 -35.34
C TRP A 82 18.12 -9.51 -36.16
N GLU A 83 18.20 -9.88 -37.44
CA GLU A 83 19.33 -9.53 -38.33
C GLU A 83 20.73 -9.78 -37.72
N ASN A 84 20.88 -10.93 -37.04
CA ASN A 84 22.09 -11.33 -36.29
C ASN A 84 22.45 -10.43 -35.10
N GLN A 85 21.60 -9.45 -34.77
CA GLN A 85 21.70 -8.67 -33.55
C GLN A 85 20.91 -9.34 -32.42
N GLU A 86 21.55 -9.53 -31.27
CA GLU A 86 20.89 -10.01 -30.06
C GLU A 86 20.06 -8.89 -29.42
N LEU A 87 18.76 -9.11 -29.34
CA LEU A 87 17.80 -8.17 -28.75
C LEU A 87 17.70 -8.36 -27.23
N GLY A 88 17.81 -9.60 -26.76
CA GLY A 88 17.64 -9.95 -25.36
C GLY A 88 17.31 -11.44 -25.16
N LYS A 89 16.72 -11.77 -24.01
CA LYS A 89 16.36 -13.15 -23.64
C LYS A 89 14.94 -13.26 -23.12
N ILE A 90 14.32 -14.42 -23.31
CA ILE A 90 13.04 -14.80 -22.70
C ILE A 90 13.30 -15.56 -21.41
N GLN A 91 12.63 -15.15 -20.34
CA GLN A 91 12.80 -15.71 -19.01
C GLN A 91 11.45 -16.05 -18.39
N THR A 92 11.39 -17.18 -17.69
CA THR A 92 10.22 -17.57 -16.89
C THR A 92 10.45 -17.18 -15.44
N LEU A 93 9.48 -16.48 -14.85
CA LEU A 93 9.46 -16.12 -13.45
C LEU A 93 8.30 -16.84 -12.75
N TYR A 94 8.61 -17.64 -11.74
CA TYR A 94 7.63 -18.39 -10.96
C TYR A 94 7.03 -17.51 -9.88
N LYS A 95 5.69 -17.52 -9.79
CA LYS A 95 4.91 -16.81 -8.79
C LYS A 95 4.93 -17.55 -7.46
N LYS A 96 4.92 -16.81 -6.36
CA LYS A 96 4.62 -17.36 -5.04
C LYS A 96 3.18 -17.88 -5.02
N PRO A 97 2.91 -19.08 -4.48
CA PRO A 97 1.55 -19.58 -4.33
C PRO A 97 0.66 -18.58 -3.60
N LEU A 98 -0.53 -18.33 -4.15
CA LEU A 98 -1.44 -17.36 -3.59
C LEU A 98 -2.05 -17.89 -2.28
N PRO A 99 -2.17 -17.04 -1.25
CA PRO A 99 -2.81 -17.42 0.00
C PRO A 99 -4.32 -17.65 -0.21
N GLY A 100 -4.92 -18.50 0.61
CA GLY A 100 -6.37 -18.71 0.61
C GLY A 100 -7.14 -17.53 1.22
N GLU A 101 -6.51 -16.77 2.11
CA GLU A 101 -7.10 -15.57 2.70
C GLU A 101 -7.16 -14.42 1.66
N LEU A 102 -8.37 -13.87 1.46
CA LEU A 102 -8.68 -12.97 0.36
C LEU A 102 -7.85 -11.67 0.38
N GLN A 103 -7.70 -11.04 1.53
CA GLN A 103 -7.00 -9.76 1.62
C GLN A 103 -5.50 -9.91 1.32
N ALA A 104 -4.87 -11.00 1.77
CA ALA A 104 -3.50 -11.34 1.44
C ALA A 104 -3.35 -11.70 -0.04
N LYS A 105 -4.33 -12.40 -0.62
CA LYS A 105 -4.34 -12.74 -2.05
C LYS A 105 -4.33 -11.48 -2.89
N LEU A 106 -5.26 -10.56 -2.62
CA LEU A 106 -5.36 -9.28 -3.33
C LEU A 106 -4.11 -8.43 -3.14
N ALA A 107 -3.52 -8.42 -1.94
CA ALA A 107 -2.28 -7.70 -1.68
C ALA A 107 -1.08 -8.25 -2.47
N ILE A 108 -0.97 -9.60 -2.57
CA ILE A 108 0.10 -10.25 -3.33
C ILE A 108 -0.08 -10.04 -4.83
N GLU A 109 -1.28 -10.23 -5.36
CA GLU A 109 -1.57 -9.98 -6.78
C GLU A 109 -1.34 -8.51 -7.13
N SER A 110 -1.82 -7.58 -6.30
CA SER A 110 -1.56 -6.14 -6.45
C SER A 110 -0.06 -5.83 -6.48
N ALA A 111 0.72 -6.43 -5.59
CA ALA A 111 2.17 -6.21 -5.51
C ALA A 111 2.91 -6.79 -6.73
N ILE A 112 2.51 -7.98 -7.21
CA ILE A 112 3.04 -8.57 -8.45
C ILE A 112 2.74 -7.65 -9.63
N ASP A 113 1.50 -7.20 -9.80
CA ASP A 113 1.09 -6.30 -10.88
C ASP A 113 1.89 -5.00 -10.89
N ARG A 114 2.05 -4.37 -9.72
CA ARG A 114 2.82 -3.13 -9.57
C ARG A 114 4.31 -3.36 -9.85
N PHE A 115 4.85 -4.52 -9.46
CA PHE A 115 6.24 -4.86 -9.73
C PHE A 115 6.47 -5.12 -11.22
N LEU A 116 5.59 -5.86 -11.90
CA LEU A 116 5.66 -6.06 -13.35
C LEU A 116 5.56 -4.73 -14.11
N GLU A 117 4.72 -3.80 -13.64
CA GLU A 117 4.68 -2.46 -14.21
C GLU A 117 5.99 -1.69 -14.01
N TYR A 118 6.60 -1.78 -12.82
CA TYR A 118 7.91 -1.19 -12.55
C TYR A 118 8.98 -1.76 -13.51
N LEU A 119 9.01 -3.09 -13.68
CA LEU A 119 9.89 -3.76 -14.64
C LEU A 119 9.65 -3.25 -16.07
N GLN A 120 8.40 -3.06 -16.47
CA GLN A 120 8.07 -2.57 -17.81
C GLN A 120 8.44 -1.11 -18.03
N LYS A 121 8.15 -0.21 -17.09
CA LYS A 121 8.34 1.23 -17.29
C LYS A 121 9.76 1.73 -17.03
N VAL A 122 10.45 1.11 -16.08
CA VAL A 122 11.80 1.51 -15.68
C VAL A 122 12.83 0.67 -16.42
N HIS A 123 12.53 -0.62 -16.59
CA HIS A 123 13.46 -1.57 -17.16
C HIS A 123 13.02 -2.08 -18.55
N TYR A 124 11.90 -1.63 -19.12
CA TYR A 124 11.44 -2.10 -20.44
C TYR A 124 11.27 -3.62 -20.54
N ILE A 125 11.25 -4.35 -19.42
CA ILE A 125 11.01 -5.79 -19.35
C ILE A 125 9.50 -6.00 -19.53
N VAL A 126 9.11 -6.73 -20.55
CA VAL A 126 7.71 -6.87 -20.94
C VAL A 126 7.18 -8.28 -20.70
N VAL A 127 5.94 -8.38 -20.23
CA VAL A 127 5.23 -9.65 -20.06
C VAL A 127 4.73 -10.15 -21.42
N LEU A 128 5.17 -11.36 -21.79
CA LEU A 128 4.74 -12.07 -22.99
C LEU A 128 3.58 -13.03 -22.72
N ASP A 129 3.51 -13.57 -21.51
CA ASP A 129 2.43 -14.47 -21.09
C ASP A 129 2.35 -14.54 -19.56
N GLU A 130 1.16 -14.80 -19.04
CA GLU A 130 0.90 -14.88 -17.60
C GLU A 130 -0.11 -15.99 -17.29
N SER A 131 0.29 -16.92 -16.43
CA SER A 131 -0.58 -17.94 -15.85
C SER A 131 -0.71 -17.73 -14.34
N ASP A 132 -1.49 -18.59 -13.67
CA ASP A 132 -1.61 -18.57 -12.22
C ASP A 132 -0.29 -18.89 -11.48
N SER A 133 0.63 -19.62 -12.14
CA SER A 133 1.87 -20.12 -11.52
C SER A 133 3.14 -19.41 -11.96
N HIS A 134 3.15 -18.80 -13.14
CA HIS A 134 4.35 -18.17 -13.69
C HIS A 134 4.02 -17.03 -14.65
N VAL A 135 5.03 -16.20 -14.91
CA VAL A 135 5.03 -15.11 -15.88
C VAL A 135 6.19 -15.33 -16.84
N ILE A 136 5.95 -15.23 -18.14
CA ILE A 136 6.99 -15.25 -19.18
C ILE A 136 7.29 -13.80 -19.55
N VAL A 137 8.56 -13.40 -19.43
CA VAL A 137 9.00 -12.03 -19.70
C VAL A 137 10.11 -12.00 -20.75
N PHE A 138 10.18 -10.91 -21.52
CA PHE A 138 11.33 -10.58 -22.35
C PHE A 138 12.21 -9.54 -21.64
N VAL A 139 13.51 -9.83 -21.53
CA VAL A 139 14.52 -8.98 -20.91
C VAL A 139 15.46 -8.45 -21.99
N PRO A 140 15.51 -7.14 -22.25
CA PRO A 140 16.35 -6.56 -23.30
C PRO A 140 17.85 -6.61 -22.94
N LYS A 141 18.72 -6.84 -23.93
CA LYS A 141 20.17 -7.06 -23.77
C LYS A 141 20.92 -5.97 -23.00
N ARG A 142 20.46 -4.71 -23.08
CA ARG A 142 21.14 -3.57 -22.46
C ARG A 142 21.15 -3.62 -20.93
N GLN A 143 20.32 -4.47 -20.33
CA GLN A 143 20.28 -4.66 -18.90
C GLN A 143 21.22 -5.80 -18.55
N GLU A 144 22.43 -5.46 -18.10
CA GLU A 144 23.25 -6.41 -17.35
C GLU A 144 22.37 -7.06 -16.26
N LEU A 145 22.59 -8.36 -16.01
CA LEU A 145 21.80 -9.21 -15.11
C LEU A 145 21.61 -8.58 -13.71
N ILE A 146 20.63 -7.70 -13.57
CA ILE A 146 20.11 -7.33 -12.27
C ILE A 146 19.20 -8.48 -11.85
N SER A 147 19.58 -9.19 -10.78
CA SER A 147 18.76 -10.28 -10.26
C SER A 147 17.35 -9.79 -9.92
N CYS A 148 16.34 -10.64 -10.13
CA CYS A 148 14.95 -10.32 -9.79
C CYS A 148 14.83 -9.88 -8.31
N ASN A 149 15.64 -10.45 -7.42
CA ASN A 149 15.71 -10.07 -6.00
C ASN A 149 16.17 -8.63 -5.79
N LEU A 150 17.18 -8.17 -6.54
CA LEU A 150 17.67 -6.79 -6.42
C LEU A 150 16.63 -5.80 -6.96
N LEU A 151 16.01 -6.10 -8.10
CA LEU A 151 14.93 -5.27 -8.65
C LEU A 151 13.72 -5.19 -7.71
N TRP A 152 13.36 -6.29 -7.06
CA TRP A 152 12.30 -6.32 -6.07
C TRP A 152 12.59 -5.41 -4.88
N ASN A 153 13.81 -5.47 -4.33
CA ASN A 153 14.20 -4.60 -3.22
C ASN A 153 14.17 -3.11 -3.60
N LYS A 154 14.68 -2.76 -4.79
CA LYS A 154 14.59 -1.39 -5.32
C LYS A 154 13.15 -0.95 -5.51
N PHE A 155 12.29 -1.80 -6.06
CA PHE A 155 10.87 -1.52 -6.19
C PHE A 155 10.23 -1.23 -4.82
N LEU A 156 10.52 -2.02 -3.79
CA LEU A 156 9.97 -1.79 -2.46
C LEU A 156 10.40 -0.42 -1.89
N GLU A 157 11.69 -0.09 -1.97
CA GLU A 157 12.25 1.13 -1.39
C GLU A 157 11.89 2.39 -2.17
N GLU A 158 12.07 2.35 -3.49
CA GLU A 158 12.00 3.54 -4.33
C GLU A 158 10.58 3.79 -4.87
N VAL A 159 9.72 2.77 -4.90
CA VAL A 159 8.34 2.87 -5.43
C VAL A 159 7.30 2.53 -4.38
N ALA A 160 7.25 1.28 -3.92
CA ALA A 160 6.05 0.77 -3.25
C ALA A 160 5.85 1.34 -1.85
N PHE A 161 6.95 1.68 -1.16
CA PHE A 161 6.99 2.24 0.18
C PHE A 161 7.56 3.66 0.24
N SER A 162 7.68 4.33 -0.90
CA SER A 162 8.20 5.70 -0.97
C SER A 162 7.10 6.76 -0.82
N LYS A 163 7.51 7.98 -0.47
CA LYS A 163 6.64 9.16 -0.28
C LYS A 163 6.29 9.87 -1.59
N ASN A 164 7.20 9.87 -2.57
CA ASN A 164 7.05 10.60 -3.83
C ASN A 164 7.21 9.71 -5.08
N GLY A 165 7.48 8.41 -4.90
CA GLY A 165 7.54 7.45 -6.00
C GLY A 165 8.53 7.81 -7.11
N PHE A 166 8.35 7.10 -8.23
CA PHE A 166 8.88 7.50 -9.53
C PHE A 166 7.80 8.27 -10.30
N SER A 167 7.60 9.55 -9.93
CA SER A 167 6.62 10.44 -10.55
C SER A 167 6.74 10.52 -12.08
N LYS A 168 7.98 10.50 -12.60
CA LYS A 168 8.28 10.43 -14.05
C LYS A 168 7.56 9.27 -14.76
N HIS A 169 7.48 8.12 -14.10
CA HIS A 169 6.87 6.90 -14.66
C HIS A 169 5.43 6.68 -14.19
N GLN A 170 4.86 7.60 -13.41
CA GLN A 170 3.49 7.49 -12.85
C GLN A 170 3.26 6.15 -12.12
N LEU A 171 4.29 5.65 -11.42
CA LEU A 171 4.18 4.45 -10.60
C LEU A 171 3.58 4.82 -9.24
N ARG A 172 2.63 3.99 -8.77
CA ARG A 172 1.86 4.27 -7.56
C ARG A 172 2.70 4.01 -6.30
N ASP A 173 2.94 5.09 -5.55
CA ASP A 173 3.62 5.10 -4.27
C ASP A 173 2.64 4.96 -3.08
N LEU A 174 3.12 5.08 -1.84
CA LEU A 174 2.24 5.01 -0.65
C LEU A 174 1.24 6.16 -0.57
N THR A 175 1.56 7.33 -1.09
CA THR A 175 0.59 8.44 -1.11
C THR A 175 -0.56 8.15 -2.07
N GLN A 176 -0.27 7.51 -3.19
CA GLN A 176 -1.25 7.10 -4.20
C GLN A 176 -1.93 5.76 -3.90
N THR A 177 -1.56 5.07 -2.81
CA THR A 177 -2.19 3.82 -2.39
C THR A 177 -2.77 3.97 -1.00
N PHE A 178 -1.94 4.05 0.04
CA PHE A 178 -2.35 4.15 1.44
C PHE A 178 -3.12 5.43 1.78
N ILE A 179 -2.64 6.62 1.39
CA ILE A 179 -3.33 7.88 1.74
C ILE A 179 -4.67 7.98 1.01
N LEU A 180 -4.68 7.73 -0.30
CA LEU A 180 -5.92 7.72 -1.08
C LEU A 180 -6.92 6.70 -0.51
N LEU A 181 -6.47 5.50 -0.15
CA LEU A 181 -7.31 4.50 0.49
C LEU A 181 -7.99 5.01 1.75
N LEU A 182 -7.24 5.62 2.68
CA LEU A 182 -7.83 6.13 3.92
C LEU A 182 -8.76 7.32 3.69
N ASN A 183 -8.52 8.10 2.64
CA ASN A 183 -9.40 9.19 2.26
C ASN A 183 -10.72 8.69 1.63
N SER A 184 -10.72 7.49 1.03
CA SER A 184 -11.81 6.95 0.21
C SER A 184 -12.78 6.00 0.93
N VAL A 185 -12.31 5.21 1.91
CA VAL A 185 -13.09 4.10 2.49
C VAL A 185 -12.98 4.10 4.02
N THR A 186 -14.09 3.80 4.71
CA THR A 186 -14.05 3.53 6.15
C THR A 186 -13.62 2.08 6.40
N LEU A 187 -12.46 1.89 7.02
CA LEU A 187 -11.95 0.56 7.35
C LEU A 187 -12.54 0.01 8.66
N ALA A 188 -12.93 0.90 9.60
CA ALA A 188 -13.54 0.51 10.85
C ALA A 188 -14.54 1.56 11.37
N GLY A 189 -15.81 1.17 11.56
CA GLY A 189 -16.85 2.11 12.01
C GLY A 189 -16.66 2.71 13.41
N ARG A 190 -15.96 2.01 14.33
CA ARG A 190 -15.61 2.54 15.67
C ARG A 190 -14.20 3.16 15.75
N GLY A 191 -13.49 3.21 14.62
CA GLY A 191 -12.08 3.54 14.53
C GLY A 191 -11.15 2.48 15.16
N PHE A 192 -9.87 2.54 14.82
CA PHE A 192 -8.79 1.75 15.41
C PHE A 192 -7.93 2.58 16.37
N SER A 193 -7.05 1.89 17.12
CA SER A 193 -5.97 2.48 17.91
C SER A 193 -4.82 2.90 16.97
N THR A 194 -3.56 2.92 17.40
CA THR A 194 -2.44 3.10 16.48
C THR A 194 -2.20 1.86 15.63
N LEU A 195 -1.54 2.03 14.49
CA LEU A 195 -1.27 0.99 13.51
C LEU A 195 -0.03 0.18 13.90
N GLU A 196 -0.24 -1.08 14.30
CA GLU A 196 0.82 -2.06 14.52
C GLU A 196 1.22 -2.71 13.19
N VAL A 197 2.20 -2.11 12.51
CA VAL A 197 2.73 -2.61 11.22
C VAL A 197 4.25 -2.62 11.19
N PRO A 198 4.88 -3.55 10.44
CA PRO A 198 6.32 -3.53 10.18
C PRO A 198 6.72 -2.24 9.45
N ILE A 199 7.81 -1.63 9.90
CA ILE A 199 8.39 -0.44 9.25
C ILE A 199 9.66 -0.88 8.55
N ILE A 200 9.64 -0.89 7.23
CA ILE A 200 10.72 -1.41 6.38
C ILE A 200 11.64 -0.33 5.81
N CYS A 201 11.22 0.95 5.86
CA CYS A 201 12.03 2.10 5.43
C CYS A 201 11.61 3.40 6.16
N LYS A 202 12.44 4.45 6.03
CA LYS A 202 12.20 5.77 6.62
C LYS A 202 10.96 6.46 6.06
N GLU A 203 10.79 6.45 4.74
CA GLU A 203 9.67 7.16 4.09
C GLU A 203 8.30 6.59 4.49
N GLN A 204 8.20 5.27 4.69
CA GLN A 204 7.01 4.64 5.27
C GLN A 204 6.73 5.16 6.69
N ALA A 205 7.77 5.27 7.53
CA ALA A 205 7.64 5.84 8.87
C ALA A 205 7.17 7.30 8.83
N ASP A 206 7.68 8.10 7.90
CA ASP A 206 7.29 9.51 7.76
C ASP A 206 5.82 9.64 7.35
N ILE A 207 5.34 8.81 6.43
CA ILE A 207 3.91 8.80 6.04
C ILE A 207 3.00 8.43 7.22
N LEU A 208 3.38 7.43 8.02
CA LEU A 208 2.63 7.03 9.21
C LEU A 208 2.68 8.11 10.30
N ALA A 209 3.84 8.73 10.53
CA ALA A 209 3.97 9.86 11.45
C ALA A 209 3.12 11.05 11.00
N ALA A 210 3.07 11.33 9.70
CA ALA A 210 2.21 12.35 9.12
C ALA A 210 0.71 12.05 9.33
N CYS A 211 0.30 10.78 9.26
CA CYS A 211 -1.07 10.36 9.56
C CYS A 211 -1.45 10.69 11.02
N TYR A 212 -0.58 10.36 11.99
CA TYR A 212 -0.80 10.71 13.39
C TYR A 212 -0.78 12.22 13.62
N LEU A 213 0.10 12.96 12.95
CA LEU A 213 0.12 14.42 13.01
C LEU A 213 -1.19 15.02 12.48
N ALA A 214 -1.76 14.47 11.39
CA ALA A 214 -3.06 14.90 10.87
C ALA A 214 -4.19 14.67 11.89
N VAL A 215 -4.19 13.52 12.58
CA VAL A 215 -5.15 13.23 13.67
C VAL A 215 -5.01 14.25 14.79
N ILE A 216 -3.79 14.56 15.22
CA ILE A 216 -3.54 15.53 16.28
C ILE A 216 -4.06 16.91 15.89
N TYR A 217 -3.76 17.38 14.67
CA TYR A 217 -4.25 18.67 14.17
C TYR A 217 -5.77 18.70 14.02
N LYS A 218 -6.42 17.59 13.67
CA LYS A 218 -7.89 17.52 13.67
C LYS A 218 -8.47 17.74 15.07
N VAL A 219 -7.90 17.07 16.08
CA VAL A 219 -8.34 17.25 17.48
C VAL A 219 -8.12 18.70 17.92
N GLN A 220 -6.96 19.30 17.59
CA GLN A 220 -6.68 20.70 17.88
C GLN A 220 -7.69 21.62 17.20
N LYS A 221 -7.92 21.45 15.89
CA LYS A 221 -8.87 22.24 15.11
C LYS A 221 -10.28 22.16 15.71
N ARG A 222 -10.74 20.97 16.11
CA ARG A 222 -12.04 20.80 16.78
C ARG A 222 -12.14 21.62 18.06
N GLN A 223 -11.08 21.66 18.89
CA GLN A 223 -11.06 22.48 20.09
C GLN A 223 -11.01 23.97 19.78
N THR A 224 -10.23 24.40 18.78
CA THR A 224 -10.16 25.79 18.34
C THR A 224 -11.49 26.28 17.76
N ASP A 225 -12.14 25.47 16.93
CA ASP A 225 -13.45 25.78 16.36
C ASP A 225 -14.54 25.87 17.46
N ARG A 226 -14.46 25.01 18.49
CA ARG A 226 -15.34 25.10 19.66
C ARG A 226 -15.08 26.36 20.47
N GLN A 227 -13.80 26.70 20.72
CA GLN A 227 -13.43 27.91 21.44
C GLN A 227 -13.93 29.16 20.71
N ARG A 228 -13.74 29.25 19.39
CA ARG A 228 -14.25 30.37 18.60
C ARG A 228 -15.76 30.55 18.75
N LYS A 229 -16.53 29.46 18.76
CA LYS A 229 -17.99 29.50 19.00
C LYS A 229 -18.33 29.97 20.41
N ILE A 230 -17.57 29.56 21.42
CA ILE A 230 -17.73 30.03 22.80
C ILE A 230 -17.51 31.54 22.85
N ASP A 231 -16.41 32.04 22.26
CA ASP A 231 -16.08 33.47 22.24
C ASP A 231 -17.14 34.29 21.49
N GLU A 232 -17.64 33.79 20.35
CA GLU A 232 -18.73 34.40 19.58
C GLU A 232 -20.04 34.51 20.38
N LEU A 233 -20.37 33.50 21.20
CA LEU A 233 -21.56 33.47 22.05
C LEU A 233 -21.42 34.37 23.29
N GLN A 234 -20.23 34.40 23.91
CA GLN A 234 -19.93 35.31 25.03
C GLN A 234 -20.10 36.77 24.63
N ASN A 235 -19.62 37.14 23.43
CA ASN A 235 -19.74 38.50 22.91
C ASN A 235 -21.19 38.92 22.62
N LYS A 236 -22.10 37.95 22.41
CA LYS A 236 -23.53 38.20 22.14
C LYS A 236 -24.37 38.31 23.42
N SER A 237 -23.77 38.35 24.61
CA SER A 237 -24.47 38.46 25.92
C SER A 237 -25.59 37.43 26.11
N THR A 238 -25.43 36.24 25.54
CA THR A 238 -26.47 35.20 25.59
C THR A 238 -26.26 34.35 26.84
N THR A 239 -27.17 34.49 27.82
CA THR A 239 -27.22 33.70 29.06
C THR A 239 -27.75 32.29 28.79
N ASP A 240 -27.10 31.59 27.86
CA ASP A 240 -27.65 30.37 27.27
C ASP A 240 -27.03 29.11 27.85
N LYS A 241 -27.90 28.13 28.17
CA LYS A 241 -27.53 26.73 28.46
C LYS A 241 -26.56 26.16 27.42
N GLN A 242 -26.63 26.65 26.18
CA GLN A 242 -25.72 26.28 25.09
C GLN A 242 -24.27 26.72 25.33
N LEU A 243 -24.03 27.92 25.88
CA LEU A 243 -22.69 28.41 26.20
C LEU A 243 -22.05 27.56 27.30
N GLN A 244 -22.80 27.29 28.37
CA GLN A 244 -22.37 26.42 29.47
C GLN A 244 -22.04 25.01 28.97
N ALA A 245 -22.92 24.40 28.16
CA ALA A 245 -22.69 23.07 27.61
C ALA A 245 -21.44 22.99 26.72
N LEU A 246 -21.14 24.04 25.94
CA LEU A 246 -19.94 24.10 25.11
C LEU A 246 -18.67 24.27 25.95
N GLN A 247 -18.69 25.11 26.99
CA GLN A 247 -17.57 25.29 27.92
C GLN A 247 -17.28 24.00 28.70
N GLU A 248 -18.29 23.37 29.28
CA GLU A 248 -18.14 22.09 29.98
C GLU A 248 -17.54 21.01 29.07
N MET A 249 -17.99 20.94 27.80
CA MET A 249 -17.45 20.00 26.83
C MET A 249 -15.99 20.31 26.48
N GLN A 250 -15.64 21.59 26.31
CA GLN A 250 -14.28 22.05 26.04
C GLN A 250 -13.33 21.68 27.18
N ASP A 251 -13.69 22.04 28.41
CA ASP A 251 -12.88 21.83 29.60
C ASP A 251 -12.68 20.34 29.88
N LYS A 252 -13.77 19.55 29.78
CA LYS A 252 -13.71 18.10 29.94
C LYS A 252 -12.80 17.45 28.90
N GLU A 253 -12.87 17.90 27.65
CA GLU A 253 -12.04 17.35 26.58
C GLU A 253 -10.56 17.76 26.72
N ALA A 254 -10.28 19.03 27.03
CA ALA A 254 -8.93 19.54 27.25
C ALA A 254 -8.26 18.85 28.45
N LYS A 255 -8.96 18.80 29.59
CA LYS A 255 -8.49 18.11 30.80
C LYS A 255 -8.18 16.64 30.53
N LYS A 256 -9.09 15.93 29.85
CA LYS A 256 -8.88 14.53 29.45
C LYS A 256 -7.58 14.37 28.68
N TYR A 257 -7.33 15.15 27.62
CA TYR A 257 -6.12 14.96 26.81
C TYR A 257 -4.84 15.33 27.57
N SER A 258 -4.84 16.41 28.35
CA SER A 258 -3.68 16.79 29.16
C SER A 258 -3.35 15.74 30.23
N GLU A 259 -4.36 15.22 30.94
CA GLU A 259 -4.18 14.17 31.97
C GLU A 259 -3.62 12.88 31.38
N TYR A 260 -4.19 12.38 30.27
CA TYR A 260 -3.69 11.17 29.61
C TYR A 260 -2.28 11.39 29.03
N PHE A 261 -2.01 12.56 28.46
CA PHE A 261 -0.69 12.90 27.95
C PHE A 261 0.37 12.92 29.05
N GLN A 262 0.13 13.64 30.15
CA GLN A 262 1.04 13.67 31.29
C GLN A 262 1.22 12.28 31.91
N LYS A 263 0.13 11.56 32.17
CA LYS A 263 0.16 10.25 32.84
C LYS A 263 0.84 9.18 31.99
N SER A 264 0.56 9.11 30.69
CA SER A 264 1.08 8.03 29.84
C SER A 264 2.39 8.42 29.15
N PHE A 265 2.44 9.57 28.48
CA PHE A 265 3.66 9.99 27.78
C PHE A 265 4.73 10.47 28.75
N GLY A 266 4.35 11.26 29.76
CA GLY A 266 5.29 11.70 30.81
C GLY A 266 5.89 10.53 31.58
N SER A 267 5.07 9.58 32.04
CA SER A 267 5.56 8.36 32.71
C SER A 267 6.50 7.54 31.83
N LEU A 268 6.22 7.42 30.53
CA LEU A 268 7.10 6.70 29.60
C LEU A 268 8.44 7.40 29.44
N LEU A 269 8.47 8.74 29.38
CA LEU A 269 9.74 9.48 29.30
C LEU A 269 10.57 9.32 30.58
N SER A 270 9.94 9.36 31.76
CA SER A 270 10.64 9.10 33.03
C SER A 270 11.15 7.67 33.13
N GLU A 271 10.40 6.68 32.62
CA GLU A 271 10.86 5.30 32.52
C GLU A 271 12.08 5.18 31.60
N GLN A 272 12.03 5.79 30.41
CA GLN A 272 13.16 5.81 29.47
C GLN A 272 14.40 6.50 30.06
N GLU A 273 14.22 7.59 30.81
CA GLU A 273 15.30 8.27 31.53
C GLU A 273 15.94 7.36 32.58
N SER A 274 15.13 6.66 33.38
CA SER A 274 15.63 5.67 34.35
C SER A 274 16.38 4.53 33.69
N ILE A 275 15.91 4.03 32.53
CA ILE A 275 16.62 2.99 31.76
C ILE A 275 17.99 3.50 31.28
N TRP A 276 18.07 4.75 30.80
CA TRP A 276 19.34 5.35 30.39
C TRP A 276 20.32 5.52 31.55
N GLN A 277 19.85 5.93 32.72
CA GLN A 277 20.69 6.00 33.93
C GLN A 277 21.21 4.62 34.34
N GLU A 278 20.35 3.60 34.33
CA GLU A 278 20.76 2.23 34.65
C GLU A 278 21.77 1.67 33.63
N LEU A 279 21.62 2.02 32.34
CA LEU A 279 22.58 1.64 31.30
C LEU A 279 23.95 2.30 31.52
N GLU A 280 23.98 3.57 31.91
CA GLU A 280 25.22 4.29 32.24
C GLU A 280 25.92 3.65 33.45
N ASP A 281 25.16 3.30 34.49
CA ASP A 281 25.67 2.58 35.66
C ASP A 281 26.25 1.21 35.28
N ILE A 282 25.57 0.43 34.43
CA ILE A 282 26.08 -0.85 33.94
C ILE A 282 27.36 -0.67 33.13
N GLU A 283 27.45 0.35 32.28
CA GLU A 283 28.66 0.64 31.51
C GLU A 283 29.84 1.04 32.41
N ASN A 284 29.58 1.82 33.46
CA ASN A 284 30.59 2.19 34.45
C ASN A 284 31.05 0.98 35.27
N GLN A 285 30.13 0.09 35.65
CA GLN A 285 30.48 -1.18 36.30
C GLN A 285 31.34 -2.05 35.38
N LEU A 286 30.99 -2.19 34.10
CA LEU A 286 31.77 -2.97 33.12
C LEU A 286 33.19 -2.45 32.89
N LYS A 287 33.44 -1.15 33.12
CA LYS A 287 34.79 -0.54 33.05
C LYS A 287 35.63 -0.80 34.31
N THR A 288 35.04 -1.32 35.38
CA THR A 288 35.73 -1.55 36.65
C THR A 288 36.61 -2.81 36.58
N ALA A 289 37.88 -2.69 36.98
CA ALA A 289 38.81 -3.81 37.02
C ALA A 289 38.42 -4.84 38.10
N GLY A 290 38.62 -6.14 37.81
CA GLY A 290 38.37 -7.22 38.78
C GLY A 290 37.04 -7.95 38.66
N LEU A 291 36.22 -7.67 37.64
CA LEU A 291 35.01 -8.43 37.38
C LEU A 291 35.30 -9.85 36.88
N THR A 292 34.57 -10.82 37.43
CA THR A 292 34.60 -12.20 36.94
C THR A 292 33.86 -12.32 35.60
N LYS A 293 34.20 -13.34 34.80
CA LYS A 293 33.52 -13.65 33.53
C LYS A 293 32.00 -13.85 33.70
N VAL A 294 31.57 -14.37 34.86
CA VAL A 294 30.14 -14.56 35.18
C VAL A 294 29.45 -13.21 35.40
N GLN A 295 30.07 -12.29 36.13
CA GLN A 295 29.52 -10.94 36.37
C GLN A 295 29.43 -10.14 35.07
N ILE A 296 30.47 -10.20 34.23
CA ILE A 296 30.47 -9.56 32.90
C ILE A 296 29.31 -10.08 32.05
N ASN A 297 29.12 -11.40 31.98
CA ASN A 297 28.01 -12.00 31.23
C ASN A 297 26.62 -11.61 31.78
N LYS A 298 26.48 -11.48 33.11
CA LYS A 298 25.23 -11.03 33.73
C LYS A 298 24.91 -9.58 33.37
N LEU A 299 25.90 -8.68 33.49
CA LEU A 299 25.77 -7.27 33.14
C LEU A 299 25.47 -7.08 31.64
N ASN A 300 26.14 -7.82 30.76
CA ASN A 300 25.86 -7.78 29.32
C ASN A 300 24.43 -8.23 29.00
N LYS A 301 23.93 -9.30 29.63
CA LYS A 301 22.53 -9.73 29.45
C LYS A 301 21.52 -8.70 29.95
N GLN A 302 21.82 -8.02 31.06
CA GLN A 302 20.97 -6.94 31.59
C GLN A 302 20.99 -5.74 30.64
N LYS A 303 22.17 -5.35 30.14
CA LYS A 303 22.36 -4.32 29.12
C LYS A 303 21.53 -4.62 27.87
N GLU A 304 21.64 -5.84 27.32
CA GLU A 304 20.86 -6.26 26.14
C GLU A 304 19.35 -6.18 26.38
N LYS A 305 18.88 -6.60 27.57
CA LYS A 305 17.48 -6.50 27.95
C LYS A 305 16.99 -5.04 27.99
N LEU A 306 17.74 -4.15 28.63
CA LEU A 306 17.39 -2.73 28.73
C LEU A 306 17.43 -2.03 27.37
N LEU A 307 18.46 -2.30 26.56
CA LEU A 307 18.56 -1.78 25.19
C LEU A 307 17.34 -2.17 24.33
N SER A 308 16.76 -3.36 24.55
CA SER A 308 15.55 -3.79 23.83
C SER A 308 14.27 -3.04 24.21
N GLN A 309 14.27 -2.31 25.32
CA GLN A 309 13.14 -1.53 25.83
C GLN A 309 13.22 -0.04 25.44
N LEU A 310 14.38 0.41 24.95
CA LEU A 310 14.57 1.79 24.55
C LEU A 310 13.80 2.14 23.28
N ILE A 311 13.15 3.29 23.32
CA ILE A 311 12.37 3.88 22.22
C ILE A 311 13.07 5.13 21.69
N PHE A 312 13.64 5.92 22.60
CA PHE A 312 14.24 7.22 22.30
C PHE A 312 15.70 7.26 22.75
N THR A 313 16.50 8.10 22.07
CA THR A 313 17.87 8.39 22.51
C THR A 313 17.85 9.20 23.82
N GLN A 314 18.94 9.14 24.59
CA GLN A 314 19.05 9.88 25.85
C GLN A 314 18.81 11.39 25.66
N GLU A 315 19.44 11.99 24.64
CA GLU A 315 19.27 13.40 24.27
C GLU A 315 17.79 13.72 23.96
N SER A 316 17.12 12.83 23.22
CA SER A 316 15.72 12.96 22.85
C SER A 316 14.78 12.91 24.06
N VAL A 317 15.05 12.02 25.03
CA VAL A 317 14.29 11.93 26.29
C VAL A 317 14.42 13.24 27.08
N GLN A 318 15.64 13.73 27.29
CA GLN A 318 15.90 14.98 28.02
C GLN A 318 15.21 16.19 27.36
N GLN A 319 15.30 16.30 26.04
CA GLN A 319 14.62 17.34 25.28
C GLN A 319 13.10 17.28 25.47
N LYS A 320 12.50 16.09 25.39
CA LYS A 320 11.06 15.91 25.58
C LYS A 320 10.62 16.19 27.02
N LEU A 321 11.40 15.82 28.02
CA LEU A 321 11.09 16.15 29.42
C LEU A 321 11.09 17.67 29.66
N SER A 322 12.08 18.38 29.10
CA SER A 322 12.14 19.85 29.15
C SER A 322 10.94 20.50 28.46
N LEU A 323 10.57 20.01 27.27
CA LEU A 323 9.38 20.49 26.54
C LEU A 323 8.07 20.17 27.28
N LEU A 324 7.98 19.02 27.97
CA LEU A 324 6.80 18.64 28.75
C LEU A 324 6.59 19.60 29.92
N GLN A 325 7.67 20.02 30.59
CA GLN A 325 7.63 21.05 31.62
C GLN A 325 7.23 22.40 31.03
N SER A 326 7.86 22.79 29.91
CA SER A 326 7.64 24.10 29.27
C SER A 326 6.21 24.28 28.73
N SER A 327 5.57 23.18 28.35
CA SER A 327 4.17 23.16 27.86
C SER A 327 3.14 22.95 28.98
N ASN A 328 3.57 22.88 30.25
CA ASN A 328 2.71 22.52 31.40
C ASN A 328 1.88 21.22 31.14
N GLY A 329 2.45 20.29 30.38
CA GLY A 329 1.80 19.06 29.93
C GLY A 329 0.59 19.24 29.01
N ASN A 330 0.46 20.37 28.32
CA ASN A 330 -0.47 20.53 27.22
C ASN A 330 0.10 19.87 25.95
N PRO A 331 -0.56 18.85 25.37
CA PRO A 331 -0.05 18.11 24.23
C PRO A 331 0.10 18.95 22.96
N PHE A 332 -0.76 19.96 22.73
CA PHE A 332 -0.69 20.80 21.53
C PHE A 332 0.44 21.80 21.62
N GLU A 333 0.60 22.44 22.78
CA GLU A 333 1.71 23.36 23.05
C GLU A 333 3.05 22.62 23.02
N PHE A 334 3.11 21.41 23.57
CA PHE A 334 4.28 20.53 23.48
C PHE A 334 4.74 20.32 22.04
N ILE A 335 3.83 19.93 21.14
CA ILE A 335 4.14 19.67 19.73
C ILE A 335 4.53 20.97 19.02
N GLN A 336 3.84 22.07 19.32
CA GLN A 336 4.16 23.38 18.76
C GLN A 336 5.57 23.85 19.15
N LEU A 337 5.93 23.76 20.44
CA LEU A 337 7.26 24.09 20.93
C LEU A 337 8.33 23.19 20.32
N ASN A 338 8.08 21.88 20.24
CA ASN A 338 9.01 20.93 19.63
C ASN A 338 9.27 21.28 18.16
N ARG A 339 8.21 21.52 17.39
CA ARG A 339 8.32 21.90 15.98
C ARG A 339 9.03 23.24 15.78
N LYS A 340 8.86 24.19 16.70
CA LYS A 340 9.56 25.48 16.66
C LYS A 340 11.05 25.33 16.95
N ASN A 341 11.39 24.50 17.93
CA ASN A 341 12.77 24.31 18.38
C ASN A 341 13.57 23.35 17.48
N TYR A 342 12.89 22.41 16.82
CA TYR A 342 13.48 21.36 15.98
C TYR A 342 12.70 21.18 14.66
N PRO A 343 12.65 22.21 13.80
CA PRO A 343 11.85 22.19 12.57
C PRO A 343 12.26 21.08 11.60
N GLU A 344 13.55 20.73 11.55
CA GLU A 344 14.11 19.69 10.69
C GLU A 344 13.49 18.31 10.95
N ARG A 345 13.08 18.01 12.20
CA ARG A 345 12.43 16.74 12.56
C ARG A 345 11.05 16.57 11.95
N PHE A 346 10.40 17.67 11.58
CA PHE A 346 9.04 17.67 11.04
C PHE A 346 8.99 17.95 9.54
N GLN A 347 10.11 18.35 8.93
CA GLN A 347 10.17 18.81 7.55
C GLN A 347 9.57 17.79 6.57
N ASP A 348 9.84 16.50 6.77
CA ASP A 348 9.36 15.43 5.91
C ASP A 348 7.87 15.11 6.05
N ILE A 349 7.22 15.50 7.16
CA ILE A 349 5.82 15.14 7.43
C ILE A 349 4.84 16.31 7.31
N ILE A 350 5.33 17.56 7.30
CA ILE A 350 4.49 18.78 7.25
C ILE A 350 3.64 18.88 5.98
N ASP A 351 4.15 18.44 4.84
CA ASP A 351 3.38 18.51 3.59
C ASP A 351 2.53 17.25 3.36
N ILE A 352 2.91 16.13 3.98
CA ILE A 352 2.17 14.87 3.87
C ILE A 352 0.90 14.93 4.72
N TYR A 353 0.94 15.47 5.95
CA TYR A 353 -0.23 15.43 6.84
C TYR A 353 -1.46 16.12 6.23
N LYS A 354 -1.24 17.18 5.44
CA LYS A 354 -2.29 17.96 4.76
C LYS A 354 -3.06 17.15 3.72
N ARG A 355 -2.53 16.01 3.28
CA ARG A 355 -3.16 15.12 2.29
C ARG A 355 -4.21 14.19 2.91
N PHE A 356 -4.29 14.08 4.23
CA PHE A 356 -5.30 13.29 4.92
C PHE A 356 -6.56 14.13 5.18
N ASN A 357 -7.72 13.60 4.78
CA ASN A 357 -9.01 14.23 5.01
C ASN A 357 -9.66 13.77 6.33
N ASP A 358 -10.90 14.21 6.57
CA ASP A 358 -11.65 13.80 7.76
C ASP A 358 -11.91 12.30 7.79
N THR A 359 -12.25 11.67 6.66
CA THR A 359 -12.43 10.21 6.54
C THR A 359 -11.20 9.45 7.02
N ALA A 360 -10.00 9.86 6.61
CA ALA A 360 -8.76 9.21 6.97
C ALA A 360 -8.40 9.37 8.46
N THR A 361 -8.61 10.57 9.00
CA THR A 361 -8.30 10.87 10.39
C THR A 361 -9.33 10.31 11.37
N ASP A 362 -10.59 10.14 10.96
CA ASP A 362 -11.64 9.45 11.74
C ASP A 362 -11.43 7.93 11.83
N GLN A 363 -10.55 7.38 11.00
CA GLN A 363 -10.16 5.99 11.13
C GLN A 363 -9.50 5.70 12.49
N ILE A 364 -8.86 6.69 13.11
CA ILE A 364 -8.26 6.56 14.43
C ILE A 364 -9.23 7.14 15.47
N ASN A 365 -9.54 6.37 16.51
CA ASN A 365 -10.47 6.77 17.56
C ASN A 365 -9.80 7.74 18.58
N SER A 366 -9.39 8.90 18.08
CA SER A 366 -8.74 9.99 18.84
C SER A 366 -9.67 10.67 19.84
N THR A 367 -10.97 10.36 19.86
CA THR A 367 -11.89 10.83 20.91
C THR A 367 -11.54 10.24 22.28
N ARG A 368 -10.89 9.07 22.30
CA ARG A 368 -10.33 8.46 23.50
C ARG A 368 -8.98 9.08 23.84
N GLY A 369 -8.81 9.50 25.10
CA GLY A 369 -7.60 10.18 25.56
C GLY A 369 -6.34 9.32 25.44
N ASP A 370 -6.44 8.04 25.79
CA ASP A 370 -5.35 7.07 25.70
C ASP A 370 -4.87 6.86 24.25
N ILE A 371 -5.81 6.68 23.30
CA ILE A 371 -5.47 6.52 21.88
C ILE A 371 -4.85 7.79 21.31
N PHE A 372 -5.38 8.97 21.67
CA PHE A 372 -4.79 10.24 21.25
C PHE A 372 -3.35 10.39 21.74
N THR A 373 -3.06 10.08 23.00
CA THR A 373 -1.70 10.08 23.54
C THR A 373 -0.81 9.06 22.83
N GLN A 374 -1.36 7.88 22.51
CA GLN A 374 -0.65 6.85 21.76
C GLN A 374 -0.27 7.31 20.35
N CYS A 375 -1.11 8.11 19.67
CA CYS A 375 -0.74 8.74 18.39
C CYS A 375 0.47 9.65 18.51
N ILE A 376 0.57 10.45 19.59
CA ILE A 376 1.72 11.33 19.82
C ILE A 376 2.98 10.49 20.05
N LEU A 377 2.89 9.44 20.88
CA LEU A 377 3.99 8.52 21.13
C LEU A 377 4.48 7.86 19.83
N GLU A 378 3.56 7.28 19.06
CA GLU A 378 3.89 6.59 17.81
C GLU A 378 4.44 7.55 16.75
N MET A 379 3.93 8.78 16.67
CA MET A 379 4.50 9.81 15.80
C MET A 379 5.98 10.04 16.11
N TYR A 380 6.34 10.29 17.37
CA TYR A 380 7.75 10.49 17.74
C TYR A 380 8.60 9.23 17.55
N ARG A 381 8.08 8.06 17.93
CA ARG A 381 8.77 6.77 17.72
C ARG A 381 9.14 6.57 16.25
N LEU A 382 8.24 6.92 15.33
CA LEU A 382 8.46 6.79 13.88
C LEU A 382 9.41 7.87 13.34
N LEU A 383 9.29 9.11 13.82
CA LEU A 383 10.20 10.19 13.42
C LEU A 383 11.65 9.87 13.79
N GLU A 384 11.87 9.22 14.93
CA GLU A 384 13.19 8.89 15.47
C GLU A 384 13.65 7.47 15.15
N LYS A 385 12.82 6.66 14.48
CA LYS A 385 13.21 5.30 14.09
C LYS A 385 14.41 5.37 13.14
N GLN A 386 15.51 4.77 13.58
CA GLN A 386 16.73 4.57 12.81
C GLN A 386 16.88 3.09 12.42
N PRO A 387 17.74 2.75 11.43
CA PRO A 387 18.09 1.37 11.14
C PRO A 387 18.59 0.62 12.40
N PRO A 388 18.31 -0.69 12.52
CA PRO A 388 17.71 -1.56 11.51
C PRO A 388 16.19 -1.45 11.42
N TYR A 389 15.68 -1.40 10.19
CA TYR A 389 14.25 -1.52 9.90
C TYR A 389 13.79 -2.98 9.98
N ASP A 390 12.47 -3.19 10.04
CA ASP A 390 11.90 -4.53 9.97
C ASP A 390 12.20 -5.19 8.60
N PRO A 391 12.27 -6.54 8.51
CA PRO A 391 12.59 -7.23 7.26
C PRO A 391 11.62 -6.90 6.12
N LYS A 392 12.17 -6.65 4.94
CA LYS A 392 11.40 -6.44 3.71
C LYS A 392 10.70 -7.74 3.27
N PRO A 393 9.54 -7.64 2.59
CA PRO A 393 8.91 -8.78 1.95
C PRO A 393 9.87 -9.49 0.98
N GLU A 394 9.89 -10.82 1.02
CA GLU A 394 10.59 -11.60 0.00
C GLU A 394 9.98 -11.39 -1.39
N PRO A 395 10.78 -11.57 -2.46
CA PRO A 395 10.31 -11.51 -3.84
C PRO A 395 9.12 -12.45 -4.11
N LEU A 396 8.10 -11.92 -4.76
CA LEU A 396 6.90 -12.67 -5.15
C LEU A 396 7.06 -13.37 -6.51
N LEU A 397 8.10 -13.00 -7.27
CA LEU A 397 8.52 -13.58 -8.52
C LEU A 397 9.97 -14.06 -8.39
N SER A 398 10.27 -15.23 -8.92
CA SER A 398 11.59 -15.86 -8.79
C SER A 398 11.99 -16.64 -10.02
N GLU A 399 13.29 -16.77 -10.28
CA GLU A 399 13.81 -17.48 -11.45
C GLU A 399 13.71 -19.01 -11.30
N ASN A 400 13.54 -19.49 -10.06
CA ASN A 400 13.42 -20.90 -9.72
C ASN A 400 12.06 -21.17 -9.05
N PRO A 401 11.44 -22.35 -9.25
CA PRO A 401 10.19 -22.68 -8.57
C PRO A 401 10.30 -22.56 -7.05
N ILE A 402 9.33 -21.88 -6.42
CA ILE A 402 9.28 -21.70 -4.97
C ILE A 402 8.71 -22.97 -4.34
N LYS A 403 9.52 -23.66 -3.53
CA LYS A 403 9.07 -24.83 -2.76
C LYS A 403 8.34 -24.37 -1.49
N MET A 404 7.13 -24.86 -1.26
CA MET A 404 6.43 -24.65 0.00
C MET A 404 6.80 -25.73 1.01
N GLU A 405 6.90 -25.34 2.28
CA GLU A 405 7.01 -26.28 3.39
C GLU A 405 5.65 -26.94 3.66
N VAL A 406 5.67 -28.25 3.88
CA VAL A 406 4.46 -29.02 4.22
C VAL A 406 4.17 -28.85 5.72
N ARG A 407 2.94 -28.50 6.06
CA ARG A 407 2.50 -28.37 7.46
C ARG A 407 2.39 -29.74 8.13
N SER A 408 2.71 -29.80 9.42
CA SER A 408 2.50 -31.02 10.18
C SER A 408 1.08 -31.03 10.78
N PRO A 409 0.45 -32.19 10.96
CA PRO A 409 -0.84 -32.24 11.64
C PRO A 409 -0.70 -31.83 13.11
N GLY A 410 -1.49 -30.84 13.58
CA GLY A 410 -1.53 -30.42 14.99
C GLY A 410 -0.74 -29.15 15.35
N ASP A 411 -0.22 -28.42 14.36
CA ASP A 411 0.60 -27.21 14.55
C ASP A 411 -0.09 -26.08 15.33
N ASP A 412 0.66 -25.37 16.19
CA ASP A 412 0.17 -24.22 16.96
C ASP A 412 0.01 -22.98 16.05
N GLY A 413 -0.95 -22.11 16.35
CA GLY A 413 -1.23 -20.86 15.62
C GLY A 413 -0.09 -19.82 15.68
N LYS A 414 0.99 -20.11 16.43
CA LYS A 414 2.23 -19.33 16.49
C LYS A 414 3.32 -19.81 15.53
N GLU A 415 3.19 -21.00 14.96
CA GLU A 415 4.26 -21.65 14.18
C GLU A 415 4.17 -21.34 12.69
N PHE A 416 3.03 -20.83 12.22
CA PHE A 416 2.82 -20.52 10.81
C PHE A 416 2.05 -19.22 10.62
N CYS A 417 2.37 -18.53 9.54
CA CYS A 417 1.65 -17.35 9.11
C CYS A 417 0.22 -17.72 8.72
N TYR A 418 -0.75 -17.06 9.35
CA TYR A 418 -2.18 -17.22 9.05
C TYR A 418 -2.51 -17.07 7.56
N SER A 419 -1.87 -16.11 6.89
CA SER A 419 -2.17 -15.79 5.50
C SER A 419 -1.48 -16.72 4.52
N CYS A 420 -0.14 -16.82 4.56
CA CYS A 420 0.65 -17.50 3.53
C CYS A 420 1.18 -18.89 3.92
N GLY A 421 0.95 -19.33 5.17
CA GLY A 421 1.40 -20.64 5.64
C GLY A 421 2.92 -20.79 5.78
N VAL A 422 3.71 -19.71 5.65
CA VAL A 422 5.15 -19.72 5.91
C VAL A 422 5.41 -19.92 7.40
N LYS A 423 6.40 -20.74 7.75
CA LYS A 423 6.83 -20.99 9.12
C LYS A 423 7.27 -19.70 9.81
N LEU A 424 6.78 -19.50 11.02
CA LEU A 424 7.18 -18.42 11.92
C LEU A 424 8.11 -19.00 12.97
N ASP A 425 9.12 -18.23 13.37
CA ASP A 425 9.90 -18.54 14.56
C ASP A 425 9.13 -18.05 15.80
N PRO A 426 8.69 -18.95 16.71
CA PRO A 426 7.91 -18.57 17.88
C PRO A 426 8.62 -17.58 18.81
N LYS A 427 9.95 -17.49 18.75
CA LYS A 427 10.74 -16.55 19.56
C LYS A 427 10.72 -15.12 19.02
N THR A 428 10.53 -14.96 17.71
CA THR A 428 10.58 -13.65 17.02
C THR A 428 9.25 -13.23 16.43
N ALA A 429 8.26 -14.13 16.39
CA ALA A 429 6.89 -13.86 15.94
C ALA A 429 6.21 -12.81 16.83
N LYS A 430 6.16 -11.57 16.35
CA LYS A 430 5.53 -10.44 17.06
C LYS A 430 4.26 -9.90 16.38
N TRP A 431 4.07 -10.16 15.10
CA TRP A 431 2.96 -9.58 14.34
C TRP A 431 1.71 -10.44 14.43
N LYS A 432 0.58 -9.79 14.72
CA LYS A 432 -0.75 -10.39 14.71
C LYS A 432 -1.61 -9.75 13.63
N VAL A 433 -2.59 -10.50 13.15
CA VAL A 433 -3.59 -9.97 12.20
C VAL A 433 -4.30 -8.76 12.84
N ALA A 434 -4.31 -7.63 12.15
CA ALA A 434 -4.91 -6.38 12.61
C ALA A 434 -6.10 -6.02 11.73
N ARG A 435 -7.16 -5.44 12.33
CA ARG A 435 -8.39 -5.05 11.61
C ARG A 435 -8.12 -4.06 10.47
N PHE A 436 -7.13 -3.20 10.65
CA PHE A 436 -6.64 -2.29 9.61
C PHE A 436 -6.14 -3.02 8.35
N MET A 437 -5.49 -4.16 8.57
CA MET A 437 -4.88 -4.93 7.49
C MET A 437 -5.86 -5.95 6.91
N PHE A 438 -6.70 -6.57 7.75
CA PHE A 438 -7.60 -7.68 7.45
C PHE A 438 -8.95 -7.49 8.13
N GLU A 439 -10.04 -7.68 7.40
CA GLU A 439 -11.41 -7.42 7.88
C GLU A 439 -11.76 -8.18 9.18
N ARG A 440 -11.43 -9.47 9.25
CA ARG A 440 -11.73 -10.34 10.40
C ARG A 440 -10.44 -10.86 11.02
N PRO A 441 -9.93 -10.19 12.06
CA PRO A 441 -8.65 -10.54 12.65
C PRO A 441 -8.73 -11.67 13.69
N SER A 442 -9.89 -12.30 13.91
CA SER A 442 -10.07 -13.31 14.95
C SER A 442 -10.31 -14.72 14.40
N GLN A 443 -9.69 -15.71 15.05
CA GLN A 443 -9.93 -17.11 14.80
C GLN A 443 -10.41 -17.77 16.10
N ARG A 444 -11.50 -18.54 16.01
CA ARG A 444 -11.95 -19.38 17.13
C ARG A 444 -10.96 -20.52 17.33
N ARG A 445 -10.43 -20.66 18.55
CA ARG A 445 -9.54 -21.77 18.87
C ARG A 445 -10.33 -23.07 18.90
N GLN A 446 -9.78 -24.15 18.35
CA GLN A 446 -10.44 -25.46 18.39
C GLN A 446 -10.55 -26.02 19.82
N SER A 447 -9.61 -25.63 20.70
CA SER A 447 -9.50 -26.12 22.08
C SER A 447 -10.01 -25.15 23.14
N SER A 448 -10.50 -23.96 22.78
CA SER A 448 -11.07 -23.01 23.76
C SER A 448 -12.22 -22.19 23.19
N SER A 449 -13.12 -21.74 24.06
CA SER A 449 -14.22 -20.85 23.71
C SER A 449 -13.79 -19.42 23.37
N SER A 450 -12.50 -19.08 23.58
CA SER A 450 -11.94 -17.76 23.33
C SER A 450 -11.47 -17.59 21.88
N GLU A 451 -11.79 -16.44 21.28
CA GLU A 451 -11.17 -15.97 20.04
C GLU A 451 -9.81 -15.33 20.32
N ASP A 452 -8.81 -15.58 19.48
CA ASP A 452 -7.53 -14.87 19.49
C ASP A 452 -7.17 -14.38 18.08
N ARG A 453 -6.31 -13.37 18.02
CA ARG A 453 -5.76 -12.87 16.77
C ARG A 453 -4.59 -13.75 16.33
N PRO A 454 -4.67 -14.41 15.16
CA PRO A 454 -3.62 -15.30 14.72
C PRO A 454 -2.36 -14.52 14.33
N TYR A 455 -1.21 -15.20 14.32
CA TYR A 455 0.06 -14.60 13.95
C TYR A 455 0.23 -14.51 12.44
N ILE A 456 0.94 -13.47 11.99
CA ILE A 456 1.20 -13.21 10.58
C ILE A 456 2.69 -12.92 10.38
N CYS A 457 3.25 -13.29 9.22
CA CYS A 457 4.62 -12.91 8.90
C CYS A 457 4.73 -11.43 8.55
N ALA A 458 5.94 -10.86 8.74
CA ALA A 458 6.21 -9.46 8.39
C ALA A 458 5.88 -9.17 6.91
N SER A 459 6.20 -10.09 5.99
CA SER A 459 5.93 -9.89 4.56
C SER A 459 4.46 -9.73 4.24
N CYS A 460 3.58 -10.60 4.75
CA CYS A 460 2.13 -10.49 4.51
C CYS A 460 1.54 -9.25 5.17
N SER A 461 2.00 -8.89 6.37
CA SER A 461 1.58 -7.66 7.04
C SER A 461 1.99 -6.41 6.24
N THR A 462 3.24 -6.33 5.81
CA THR A 462 3.77 -5.21 5.01
C THR A 462 3.08 -5.08 3.65
N LEU A 463 2.88 -6.18 2.92
CA LEU A 463 2.18 -6.15 1.63
C LEU A 463 0.70 -5.78 1.80
N ALA A 464 0.02 -6.31 2.82
CA ALA A 464 -1.35 -5.93 3.13
C ALA A 464 -1.46 -4.45 3.48
N PHE A 465 -0.50 -3.89 4.22
CA PHE A 465 -0.45 -2.46 4.53
C PHE A 465 -0.38 -1.59 3.27
N ALA A 466 0.50 -1.91 2.33
CA ALA A 466 0.69 -1.13 1.10
C ALA A 466 -0.33 -1.43 -0.02
N SER A 467 -1.25 -2.36 0.21
CA SER A 467 -2.28 -2.72 -0.77
C SER A 467 -3.31 -1.59 -0.91
N PRO A 468 -3.57 -1.08 -2.13
CA PRO A 468 -4.68 -0.16 -2.38
C PRO A 468 -6.04 -0.87 -2.35
N LEU A 469 -6.06 -2.21 -2.32
CA LEU A 469 -7.27 -3.01 -2.25
C LEU A 469 -7.47 -3.46 -0.80
N LYS A 470 -8.54 -2.97 -0.17
CA LYS A 470 -8.96 -3.38 1.17
C LYS A 470 -10.33 -4.01 1.16
N VAL A 471 -10.43 -5.17 1.80
CA VAL A 471 -11.69 -5.84 2.06
C VAL A 471 -12.30 -5.22 3.32
N THR A 472 -13.45 -4.59 3.16
CA THR A 472 -14.28 -3.99 4.22
C THR A 472 -15.76 -4.21 3.89
N ASP A 473 -16.63 -4.01 4.88
CA ASP A 473 -18.08 -4.04 4.70
C ASP A 473 -18.58 -2.97 3.70
N GLU A 474 -17.85 -1.84 3.59
CA GLU A 474 -18.14 -0.75 2.65
C GLU A 474 -17.49 -0.96 1.27
N SER A 475 -16.63 -1.96 1.11
CA SER A 475 -15.88 -2.18 -0.14
C SER A 475 -16.58 -3.16 -1.08
N ILE A 476 -16.57 -2.84 -2.37
CA ILE A 476 -17.02 -3.73 -3.44
C ILE A 476 -15.84 -3.98 -4.35
N ILE A 477 -15.36 -5.22 -4.34
CA ILE A 477 -14.18 -5.62 -5.10
C ILE A 477 -14.65 -6.30 -6.39
N LEU A 478 -14.26 -5.70 -7.50
CA LEU A 478 -14.54 -6.21 -8.83
C LEU A 478 -13.24 -6.68 -9.46
N LYS A 479 -13.30 -7.82 -10.14
CA LYS A 479 -12.28 -8.30 -11.05
C LYS A 479 -12.80 -8.19 -12.46
N LEU A 480 -12.06 -7.50 -13.32
CA LEU A 480 -12.41 -7.34 -14.72
C LEU A 480 -11.57 -8.32 -15.53
N LYS A 481 -12.21 -9.08 -16.42
CA LYS A 481 -11.54 -9.93 -17.41
C LYS A 481 -11.97 -9.48 -18.80
N ASN A 482 -11.13 -9.72 -19.79
CA ASN A 482 -11.50 -9.49 -21.18
C ASN A 482 -12.40 -10.64 -21.69
N VAL A 483 -13.45 -10.31 -22.46
CA VAL A 483 -14.32 -11.29 -23.11
C VAL A 483 -13.55 -12.09 -24.17
N ASN A 484 -12.59 -11.46 -24.85
CA ASN A 484 -11.77 -12.08 -25.89
C ASN A 484 -10.34 -12.31 -25.41
N GLN A 485 -10.09 -13.51 -24.85
CA GLN A 485 -8.74 -13.92 -24.37
C GLN A 485 -7.66 -13.91 -25.47
N ASN A 486 -8.04 -13.84 -26.75
CA ASN A 486 -7.10 -13.86 -27.89
C ASN A 486 -6.42 -12.51 -28.18
N HIS A 487 -6.82 -11.42 -27.52
CA HIS A 487 -6.24 -10.09 -27.76
C HIS A 487 -5.67 -9.48 -26.47
N GLU A 488 -4.39 -9.77 -26.19
CA GLU A 488 -3.64 -9.20 -25.06
C GLU A 488 -3.55 -7.66 -25.07
N SER A 489 -3.73 -7.02 -26.23
CA SER A 489 -3.79 -5.56 -26.39
C SER A 489 -4.94 -4.92 -25.59
N VAL A 490 -6.02 -5.65 -25.37
CA VAL A 490 -7.20 -5.19 -24.62
C VAL A 490 -6.97 -5.27 -23.09
N ASN A 491 -6.07 -6.13 -22.60
CA ASN A 491 -5.67 -6.14 -21.18
C ASN A 491 -4.93 -4.86 -20.77
N PHE A 492 -4.19 -4.24 -21.71
CA PHE A 492 -3.58 -2.93 -21.49
C PHE A 492 -4.64 -1.81 -21.45
N GLN A 493 -5.60 -1.83 -22.39
CA GLN A 493 -6.73 -0.90 -22.40
C GLN A 493 -7.51 -0.99 -21.07
N LEU A 494 -7.71 -2.19 -20.54
CA LEU A 494 -8.33 -2.41 -19.23
C LEU A 494 -7.55 -1.73 -18.10
N LYS A 495 -6.23 -1.97 -17.98
CA LYS A 495 -5.41 -1.36 -16.92
C LYS A 495 -5.39 0.17 -17.03
N GLN A 496 -5.35 0.73 -18.23
CA GLN A 496 -5.42 2.19 -18.44
C GLN A 496 -6.81 2.76 -18.14
N TYR A 497 -7.86 2.03 -18.49
CA TYR A 497 -9.24 2.43 -18.24
C TYR A 497 -9.56 2.43 -16.74
N ILE A 498 -9.18 1.36 -16.03
CA ILE A 498 -9.25 1.28 -14.57
C ILE A 498 -8.48 2.46 -13.95
N ARG A 499 -7.29 2.80 -14.45
CA ARG A 499 -6.55 3.99 -13.97
C ARG A 499 -7.32 5.28 -14.14
N MET A 500 -7.90 5.52 -15.31
CA MET A 500 -8.69 6.73 -15.58
C MET A 500 -9.93 6.83 -14.66
N LEU A 501 -10.56 5.70 -14.33
CA LEU A 501 -11.68 5.70 -13.38
C LEU A 501 -11.23 6.00 -11.96
N THR A 502 -10.06 5.49 -11.56
CA THR A 502 -9.48 5.74 -10.22
C THR A 502 -8.97 7.16 -10.02
N THR A 503 -8.88 7.98 -11.08
CA THR A 503 -8.49 9.39 -10.97
C THR A 503 -9.67 10.36 -10.94
N LYS A 504 -10.88 9.92 -11.32
CA LYS A 504 -12.09 10.78 -11.38
C LYS A 504 -13.05 10.56 -10.22
N GLU A 505 -13.03 9.38 -9.62
CA GLU A 505 -13.84 9.00 -8.47
C GLU A 505 -12.89 8.38 -7.43
N LEU A 506 -13.24 8.39 -6.14
CA LEU A 506 -12.46 7.82 -5.03
C LEU A 506 -12.18 6.29 -5.15
N ASN A 507 -12.45 5.71 -6.31
CA ASN A 507 -12.21 4.33 -6.69
C ASN A 507 -10.70 4.03 -6.67
N LEU A 508 -10.35 2.84 -6.20
CA LEU A 508 -8.96 2.36 -6.15
C LEU A 508 -8.81 1.17 -7.09
N GLY A 509 -7.65 1.04 -7.71
CA GLY A 509 -7.41 -0.02 -8.70
C GLY A 509 -6.06 -0.68 -8.51
N SER A 510 -5.96 -1.95 -8.87
CA SER A 510 -4.67 -2.62 -8.99
C SER A 510 -4.79 -3.78 -9.97
N GLY A 511 -4.01 -3.72 -11.05
CA GLY A 511 -4.09 -4.71 -12.12
C GLY A 511 -5.50 -4.81 -12.70
N GLN A 512 -6.07 -6.01 -12.59
CA GLN A 512 -7.43 -6.36 -13.01
C GLN A 512 -8.52 -6.06 -11.98
N TYR A 513 -8.15 -5.57 -10.80
CA TYR A 513 -9.08 -5.31 -9.70
C TYR A 513 -9.44 -3.83 -9.61
N LEU A 514 -10.70 -3.60 -9.28
CA LEU A 514 -11.25 -2.30 -8.94
C LEU A 514 -12.00 -2.39 -7.62
N LEU A 515 -11.68 -1.49 -6.70
CA LEU A 515 -12.38 -1.30 -5.44
C LEU A 515 -13.30 -0.09 -5.59
N LEU A 516 -14.58 -0.32 -5.40
CA LEU A 516 -15.63 0.69 -5.35
C LEU A 516 -16.14 0.82 -3.91
N SER A 517 -16.38 2.06 -3.46
CA SER A 517 -17.05 2.29 -2.18
C SER A 517 -18.57 2.15 -2.34
N SER A 518 -19.20 1.44 -1.40
CA SER A 518 -20.65 1.43 -1.28
C SER A 518 -21.14 2.79 -0.76
N ASP A 519 -22.17 3.32 -1.41
CA ASP A 519 -22.86 4.51 -0.96
C ASP A 519 -23.61 4.23 0.35
N LYS A 520 -23.80 5.28 1.16
CA LYS A 520 -24.66 5.25 2.35
C LYS A 520 -26.05 5.75 2.01
N THR A 521 -27.05 5.09 2.56
CA THR A 521 -28.45 5.53 2.51
C THR A 521 -28.66 6.80 3.36
N ALA A 522 -29.82 7.43 3.25
CA ALA A 522 -30.16 8.60 4.07
C ALA A 522 -30.18 8.29 5.58
N SER A 523 -30.45 7.04 5.97
CA SER A 523 -30.36 6.55 7.36
C SER A 523 -28.93 6.22 7.80
N GLY A 524 -27.95 6.30 6.89
CA GLY A 524 -26.55 5.95 7.15
C GLY A 524 -26.21 4.48 6.96
N ASP A 525 -27.18 3.63 6.62
CA ASP A 525 -26.96 2.21 6.32
C ASP A 525 -26.16 2.04 5.03
N ILE A 526 -25.35 0.98 4.96
CA ILE A 526 -24.56 0.63 3.77
C ILE A 526 -25.50 0.13 2.65
N GLY A 527 -25.42 0.77 1.48
CA GLY A 527 -26.28 0.46 0.33
C GLY A 527 -26.15 -0.99 -0.16
N SER A 528 -24.93 -1.54 -0.18
CA SER A 528 -24.68 -2.94 -0.55
C SER A 528 -25.37 -3.94 0.39
N ASP A 529 -25.44 -3.65 1.69
CA ASP A 529 -26.11 -4.52 2.66
C ASP A 529 -27.63 -4.47 2.52
N LYS A 530 -28.20 -3.27 2.27
CA LYS A 530 -29.65 -3.10 2.13
C LYS A 530 -30.20 -3.69 0.83
N LEU A 531 -29.49 -3.50 -0.28
CA LEU A 531 -29.93 -3.95 -1.60
C LEU A 531 -29.49 -5.40 -1.91
N GLY A 532 -28.49 -5.90 -1.19
CA GLY A 532 -27.76 -7.12 -1.51
C GLY A 532 -26.53 -6.82 -2.38
N GLN A 533 -25.38 -7.40 -2.02
CA GLN A 533 -24.09 -7.08 -2.64
C GLN A 533 -24.09 -7.28 -4.16
N VAL A 534 -24.73 -8.33 -4.67
CA VAL A 534 -24.79 -8.63 -6.12
C VAL A 534 -25.62 -7.59 -6.86
N GLN A 535 -26.82 -7.28 -6.36
CA GLN A 535 -27.73 -6.30 -6.97
C GLN A 535 -27.13 -4.91 -6.94
N TYR A 536 -26.51 -4.53 -5.82
CA TYR A 536 -25.81 -3.27 -5.71
C TYR A 536 -24.61 -3.19 -6.65
N ALA A 537 -23.79 -4.24 -6.74
CA ALA A 537 -22.66 -4.28 -7.67
C ALA A 537 -23.11 -4.13 -9.13
N LEU A 538 -24.20 -4.79 -9.54
CA LEU A 538 -24.78 -4.62 -10.87
C LEU A 538 -25.17 -3.16 -11.14
N ALA A 539 -25.88 -2.52 -10.21
CA ALA A 539 -26.31 -1.13 -10.34
C ALA A 539 -25.12 -0.16 -10.40
N LYS A 540 -24.14 -0.34 -9.49
CA LYS A 540 -22.95 0.52 -9.39
C LYS A 540 -22.03 0.39 -10.61
N VAL A 541 -21.81 -0.83 -11.10
CA VAL A 541 -21.05 -1.07 -12.33
C VAL A 541 -21.75 -0.44 -13.53
N ALA A 542 -23.06 -0.67 -13.68
CA ALA A 542 -23.81 -0.04 -14.75
C ALA A 542 -23.75 1.50 -14.67
N SER A 543 -23.81 2.12 -13.48
CA SER A 543 -23.75 3.57 -13.39
C SER A 543 -22.40 4.15 -13.83
N ILE A 544 -21.29 3.51 -13.45
CA ILE A 544 -19.92 4.01 -13.65
C ILE A 544 -19.44 3.78 -15.09
N PHE A 545 -19.66 2.58 -15.62
CA PHE A 545 -19.03 2.17 -16.88
C PHE A 545 -19.90 2.51 -18.10
N PRO A 546 -19.31 2.99 -19.20
CA PRO A 546 -20.02 3.21 -20.45
C PRO A 546 -20.34 1.87 -21.14
N THR A 547 -21.30 1.89 -22.05
CA THR A 547 -21.86 0.66 -22.64
C THR A 547 -20.80 -0.18 -23.35
N GLU A 548 -19.83 0.44 -24.03
CA GLU A 548 -18.74 -0.24 -24.74
C GLU A 548 -17.88 -1.05 -23.76
N VAL A 549 -17.62 -0.51 -22.57
CA VAL A 549 -16.83 -1.21 -21.54
C VAL A 549 -17.66 -2.32 -20.89
N LEU A 550 -18.98 -2.14 -20.78
CA LEU A 550 -19.87 -3.21 -20.31
C LEU A 550 -20.00 -4.36 -21.32
N THR A 551 -19.74 -4.12 -22.60
CA THR A 551 -19.74 -5.17 -23.65
C THR A 551 -18.39 -5.86 -23.79
N ASP A 552 -17.29 -5.11 -23.71
CA ASP A 552 -15.95 -5.60 -24.03
C ASP A 552 -15.30 -6.37 -22.88
N PHE A 553 -15.79 -6.18 -21.65
CA PHE A 553 -15.24 -6.79 -20.45
C PHE A 553 -16.26 -7.63 -19.68
N GLU A 554 -15.77 -8.70 -19.07
CA GLU A 554 -16.49 -9.48 -18.09
C GLU A 554 -16.22 -8.95 -16.68
N PHE A 555 -17.27 -8.79 -15.90
CA PHE A 555 -17.20 -8.28 -14.54
C PHE A 555 -17.47 -9.40 -13.55
N TYR A 556 -16.58 -9.55 -12.57
CA TYR A 556 -16.71 -10.53 -11.50
C TYR A 556 -16.70 -9.82 -10.16
N LEU A 557 -17.76 -9.99 -9.38
CA LEU A 557 -17.78 -9.59 -7.98
C LEU A 557 -16.96 -10.61 -7.18
N ILE A 558 -16.08 -10.10 -6.31
CA ILE A 558 -15.27 -10.91 -5.41
C ILE A 558 -15.88 -10.80 -4.00
N PRO A 559 -16.81 -11.68 -3.62
CA PRO A 559 -17.33 -11.72 -2.26
C PRO A 559 -16.28 -12.29 -1.30
N GLN A 560 -16.50 -12.08 0.00
CA GLN A 560 -15.63 -12.59 1.07
C GLN A 560 -15.39 -14.12 0.99
N GLY A 561 -16.34 -14.88 0.43
CA GLY A 561 -16.28 -16.35 0.26
C GLY A 561 -15.39 -16.87 -0.87
N SER A 562 -14.51 -16.04 -1.44
CA SER A 562 -13.49 -16.38 -2.47
C SER A 562 -14.01 -16.78 -3.85
N GLN A 563 -15.26 -17.25 -3.97
CA GLN A 563 -15.82 -17.63 -5.27
C GLN A 563 -16.23 -16.40 -6.07
N GLU A 564 -15.62 -16.24 -7.23
CA GLU A 564 -15.95 -15.14 -8.16
C GLU A 564 -17.40 -15.26 -8.65
N ILE A 565 -18.20 -14.19 -8.50
CA ILE A 565 -19.58 -14.14 -8.99
C ILE A 565 -19.61 -13.32 -10.27
N LYS A 566 -19.91 -13.95 -11.41
CA LYS A 566 -20.01 -13.26 -12.70
C LYS A 566 -21.23 -12.34 -12.73
N LEU A 567 -21.02 -11.06 -12.97
CA LEU A 567 -22.05 -10.06 -13.23
C LEU A 567 -22.38 -10.10 -14.73
N ALA A 568 -23.49 -10.71 -15.09
CA ALA A 568 -23.82 -10.92 -16.51
C ALA A 568 -23.94 -9.60 -17.28
N ASN A 569 -23.15 -9.43 -18.34
CA ASN A 569 -23.07 -8.20 -19.15
C ASN A 569 -24.44 -7.73 -19.65
N ARG A 570 -25.31 -8.67 -20.06
CA ARG A 570 -26.69 -8.35 -20.47
C ARG A 570 -27.49 -7.61 -19.39
N HIS A 571 -27.29 -7.94 -18.11
CA HIS A 571 -27.96 -7.26 -17.00
C HIS A 571 -27.35 -5.87 -16.79
N LEU A 572 -26.02 -5.74 -16.89
CA LEU A 572 -25.33 -4.45 -16.79
C LEU A 572 -25.79 -3.47 -17.88
N VAL A 573 -25.84 -3.92 -19.14
CA VAL A 573 -26.32 -3.13 -20.28
C VAL A 573 -27.80 -2.77 -20.14
N LEU A 574 -28.64 -3.72 -19.73
CA LEU A 574 -30.06 -3.45 -19.46
C LEU A 574 -30.23 -2.37 -18.39
N ILE A 575 -29.54 -2.50 -17.25
CA ILE A 575 -29.60 -1.53 -16.15
C ILE A 575 -29.08 -0.15 -16.61
N LYS A 576 -28.00 -0.08 -17.41
CA LYS A 576 -27.50 1.17 -18.00
C LYS A 576 -28.57 1.87 -18.86
N GLY A 577 -29.38 1.10 -19.59
CA GLY A 577 -30.42 1.59 -20.47
C GLY A 577 -31.72 2.02 -19.77
N ILE A 578 -31.95 1.65 -18.51
CA ILE A 578 -33.18 2.01 -17.78
C ILE A 578 -33.23 3.53 -17.44
N PRO A 579 -32.16 4.17 -16.91
CA PRO A 579 -32.14 5.60 -16.62
C PRO A 579 -32.30 6.51 -17.85
N SER A 580 -31.87 6.08 -19.03
CA SER A 580 -32.01 6.86 -20.27
C SER A 580 -33.45 6.90 -20.80
N ILE A 581 -34.28 5.92 -20.46
CA ILE A 581 -35.71 5.87 -20.83
C ILE A 581 -36.54 6.83 -19.95
N TYR A 582 -36.14 7.06 -18.69
CA TYR A 582 -36.88 7.92 -17.75
C TYR A 582 -36.47 9.40 -17.76
N ARG A 583 -35.34 9.76 -18.38
CA ARG A 583 -34.94 11.18 -18.60
C ARG A 583 -35.36 11.74 -19.96
N GLY A 584 -36.01 10.91 -20.79
CA GLY A 584 -36.56 11.28 -22.11
C GLY A 584 -38.06 11.59 -22.10
N LYS A 585 -38.61 12.06 -20.98
CA LYS A 585 -39.94 12.67 -20.89
C LYS A 585 -39.87 14.03 -20.22
#